data_AF-A0A196MAZ6-F1
#
_entry.id   AF-A0A196MAZ6-F1
#
_cell.length_a   1.000
_cell.length_b   1.000
_cell.length_c   1.000
_cell.angle_alpha   90.00
_cell.angle_beta   90.00
_cell.angle_gamma   90.00
#
_symmetry.space_group_name_H-M   'P 1'
#
loop_
_entity.id
_entity.type
_entity.pdbx_description
1 polymer ?
#
loop_
_entity_poly.entity_id
_entity_poly.type
_entity_poly.pdbx_seq_one_letter_code
_entity_poly.pdbx_strand_id
1 'polypeptide(L)'
;MFHGSVPSRIAGGSDISLLLDQLSHCCSRPRYAFMLLTLIADVARPDGSAGPSVRVGDALIPLRDWLCDALTPMGHRDPRRMALVERVREELRKAGKLSGDMAADDAQVQDDVRARVRASGKTNLSRAASELVKAGLLKRHYQGFRVDHLNRGAQRQAVYTLTGRARALVGAPPAAQRPAAPRPRQGDLFAS
;
A
#
# COMPACT_ATOMS: atom_id res chain seq x y z
N MET A 1 8.53 9.02 -17.09
CA MET A 1 9.32 7.77 -17.23
C MET A 1 8.56 6.68 -16.50
N PHE A 2 8.33 5.56 -17.18
CA PHE A 2 7.39 4.51 -16.79
C PHE A 2 7.84 3.77 -15.52
N HIS A 3 6.95 3.66 -14.53
CA HIS A 3 7.18 2.79 -13.38
C HIS A 3 7.09 1.33 -13.82
N GLY A 4 8.16 0.58 -13.55
CA GLY A 4 8.26 -0.84 -13.84
C GLY A 4 7.10 -1.61 -13.20
N SER A 5 6.43 -2.40 -14.04
CA SER A 5 5.44 -3.39 -13.62
C SER A 5 6.15 -4.44 -12.77
N VAL A 6 5.87 -4.45 -11.46
CA VAL A 6 6.24 -5.55 -10.58
C VAL A 6 5.20 -6.66 -10.80
N PRO A 7 5.60 -7.89 -11.19
CA PRO A 7 4.64 -8.96 -11.44
C PRO A 7 4.03 -9.42 -10.11
N SER A 8 2.77 -9.05 -9.90
CA SER A 8 1.92 -9.53 -8.82
C SER A 8 1.68 -11.04 -9.02
N ARG A 9 2.34 -11.88 -8.21
CA ARG A 9 2.14 -13.34 -8.20
C ARG A 9 0.98 -13.66 -7.27
N ILE A 10 -0.21 -13.50 -7.81
CA ILE A 10 -1.47 -13.78 -7.13
C ILE A 10 -1.63 -15.30 -6.93
N ALA A 11 -1.75 -15.77 -5.67
CA ALA A 11 -2.04 -17.17 -5.32
C ALA A 11 -3.46 -17.60 -5.80
N GLY A 12 -3.73 -18.91 -5.85
CA GLY A 12 -4.86 -19.53 -6.55
C GLY A 12 -6.23 -18.82 -6.45
N GLY A 13 -6.96 -18.78 -7.56
CA GLY A 13 -8.19 -17.99 -7.71
C GLY A 13 -9.31 -18.26 -6.70
N SER A 14 -9.32 -19.42 -6.03
CA SER A 14 -10.32 -19.77 -5.00
C SER A 14 -10.12 -18.98 -3.71
N ASP A 15 -8.90 -18.80 -3.24
CA ASP A 15 -8.62 -18.13 -1.96
C ASP A 15 -8.94 -16.63 -2.02
N ILE A 16 -8.73 -16.03 -3.18
CA ILE A 16 -9.02 -14.63 -3.43
C ILE A 16 -10.51 -14.39 -3.58
N SER A 17 -11.22 -15.31 -4.22
CA SER A 17 -12.68 -15.23 -4.33
C SER A 17 -13.33 -15.23 -2.94
N LEU A 18 -12.86 -16.10 -2.05
CA LEU A 18 -13.31 -16.16 -0.65
C LEU A 18 -12.89 -14.93 0.16
N LEU A 19 -11.70 -14.36 -0.12
CA LEU A 19 -11.28 -13.10 0.49
C LEU A 19 -12.18 -11.93 0.06
N LEU A 20 -12.47 -11.81 -1.24
CA LEU A 20 -13.34 -10.76 -1.78
C LEU A 20 -14.77 -10.88 -1.23
N ASP A 21 -15.30 -12.10 -1.15
CA ASP A 21 -16.61 -12.38 -0.54
C ASP A 21 -16.63 -11.95 0.93
N GLN A 22 -15.62 -12.35 1.72
CA GLN A 22 -15.51 -11.93 3.12
C GLN A 22 -15.46 -10.40 3.26
N LEU A 23 -14.65 -9.73 2.44
CA LEU A 23 -14.53 -8.27 2.44
C LEU A 23 -15.85 -7.57 2.12
N SER A 24 -16.67 -8.15 1.24
CA SER A 24 -17.98 -7.58 0.88
C SER A 24 -18.96 -7.54 2.06
N HIS A 25 -18.83 -8.49 3.00
CA HIS A 25 -19.68 -8.58 4.19
C HIS A 25 -19.15 -7.79 5.39
N CYS A 26 -17.81 -7.69 5.55
CA CYS A 26 -17.22 -7.12 6.76
C CYS A 26 -16.69 -5.69 6.64
N CYS A 27 -16.49 -5.18 5.41
CA CYS A 27 -15.89 -3.87 5.20
C CYS A 27 -16.88 -2.90 4.54
N SER A 28 -16.92 -1.66 5.03
CA SER A 28 -17.78 -0.61 4.46
C SER A 28 -17.32 -0.18 3.05
N ARG A 29 -16.05 -0.44 2.72
CA ARG A 29 -15.43 -0.14 1.42
C ARG A 29 -14.61 -1.34 0.93
N PRO A 30 -15.25 -2.41 0.40
CA PRO A 30 -14.57 -3.66 0.08
C PRO A 30 -13.41 -3.50 -0.91
N ARG A 31 -13.56 -2.66 -1.94
CA ARG A 31 -12.50 -2.37 -2.93
C ARG A 31 -11.28 -1.68 -2.31
N TYR A 32 -11.53 -0.72 -1.40
CA TYR A 32 -10.46 -0.01 -0.69
C TYR A 32 -9.73 -0.93 0.27
N ALA A 33 -10.49 -1.78 1.00
CA ALA A 33 -9.93 -2.76 1.92
C ALA A 33 -9.08 -3.81 1.18
N PHE A 34 -9.55 -4.32 0.04
CA PHE A 34 -8.78 -5.23 -0.80
C PHE A 34 -7.47 -4.59 -1.28
N MET A 35 -7.53 -3.38 -1.84
CA MET A 35 -6.32 -2.67 -2.29
C MET A 35 -5.33 -2.44 -1.15
N LEU A 36 -5.83 -2.06 0.02
CA LEU A 36 -4.99 -1.90 1.22
C LEU A 36 -4.28 -3.22 1.58
N LEU A 37 -4.97 -4.36 1.53
CA LEU A 37 -4.35 -5.66 1.79
C LEU A 37 -3.29 -6.01 0.73
N THR A 38 -3.55 -5.75 -0.55
CA THR A 38 -2.59 -5.97 -1.64
C THR A 38 -1.34 -5.11 -1.46
N LEU A 39 -1.49 -3.82 -1.19
CA LEU A 39 -0.36 -2.92 -0.96
C LEU A 39 0.46 -3.31 0.27
N ILE A 40 -0.20 -3.79 1.33
CA ILE A 40 0.50 -4.33 2.51
C ILE A 40 1.27 -5.60 2.11
N ALA A 41 0.69 -6.48 1.29
CA ALA A 41 1.33 -7.71 0.85
C ALA A 41 2.57 -7.45 -0.02
N ASP A 42 2.51 -6.45 -0.90
CA ASP A 42 3.62 -6.08 -1.79
C ASP A 42 4.89 -5.66 -1.03
N VAL A 43 4.73 -5.10 0.17
CA VAL A 43 5.84 -4.67 1.04
C VAL A 43 5.99 -5.55 2.28
N ALA A 44 5.25 -6.65 2.35
CA ALA A 44 5.33 -7.60 3.45
C ALA A 44 6.57 -8.49 3.33
N ARG A 45 7.16 -8.79 4.48
CA ARG A 45 8.15 -9.85 4.65
C ARG A 45 7.47 -11.22 4.46
N PRO A 46 8.23 -12.34 4.33
CA PRO A 46 7.65 -13.68 4.20
C PRO A 46 6.71 -14.09 5.35
N ASP A 47 6.96 -13.56 6.55
CA ASP A 47 6.09 -13.75 7.73
C ASP A 47 4.75 -12.98 7.63
N GLY A 48 4.58 -12.16 6.59
CA GLY A 48 3.40 -11.34 6.32
C GLY A 48 3.37 -10.01 7.03
N SER A 49 4.45 -9.64 7.72
CA SER A 49 4.59 -8.35 8.39
C SER A 49 5.13 -7.28 7.44
N ALA A 50 4.50 -6.11 7.46
CA ALA A 50 4.89 -4.90 6.75
C ALA A 50 5.11 -3.78 7.76
N GLY A 51 6.23 -3.07 7.62
CA GLY A 51 6.58 -1.91 8.46
C GLY A 51 7.76 -2.14 9.41
N PRO A 52 8.07 -1.14 10.25
CA PRO A 52 7.36 0.14 10.42
C PRO A 52 7.53 1.13 9.25
N SER A 53 8.54 0.91 8.42
CA SER A 53 8.85 1.74 7.25
C SER A 53 9.02 0.90 5.99
N VAL A 54 8.76 1.52 4.85
CA VAL A 54 8.92 0.95 3.50
C VAL A 54 10.10 1.64 2.83
N ARG A 55 10.97 0.85 2.19
CA ARG A 55 12.08 1.38 1.39
C ARG A 55 11.59 1.66 -0.03
N VAL A 56 11.72 2.90 -0.48
CA VAL A 56 11.37 3.34 -1.84
C VAL A 56 12.59 4.05 -2.42
N GLY A 57 13.31 3.38 -3.31
CA GLY A 57 14.64 3.82 -3.73
C GLY A 57 15.57 3.94 -2.52
N ASP A 58 16.20 5.11 -2.36
CA ASP A 58 17.09 5.41 -1.23
C ASP A 58 16.35 5.98 0.00
N ALA A 59 15.04 6.23 -0.11
CA ALA A 59 14.25 6.81 0.98
C ALA A 59 13.58 5.73 1.85
N LEU A 60 13.54 5.99 3.15
CA LEU A 60 12.79 5.19 4.12
C LEU A 60 11.54 5.95 4.56
N ILE A 61 10.37 5.51 4.11
CA ILE A 61 9.09 6.20 4.32
C ILE A 61 8.26 5.43 5.36
N PRO A 62 7.63 6.09 6.36
CA PRO A 62 6.71 5.41 7.27
C PRO A 62 5.60 4.68 6.53
N LEU A 63 5.31 3.44 6.94
CA LEU A 63 4.34 2.58 6.23
C LEU A 63 2.98 3.25 6.05
N ARG A 64 2.49 3.97 7.06
CA ARG A 64 1.20 4.67 6.98
C ARG A 64 1.17 5.76 5.93
N ASP A 65 2.24 6.54 5.83
CA ASP A 65 2.33 7.64 4.88
C ASP A 65 2.48 7.08 3.46
N TRP A 66 3.31 6.03 3.30
CA TRP A 66 3.42 5.30 2.04
C TRP A 66 2.07 4.72 1.57
N LEU A 67 1.30 4.07 2.47
CA LEU A 67 -0.02 3.54 2.14
C LEU A 67 -1.02 4.64 1.74
N CYS A 68 -1.01 5.79 2.42
CA CYS A 68 -1.87 6.91 2.06
C CYS A 68 -1.55 7.42 0.64
N ASP A 69 -0.28 7.51 0.30
CA ASP A 69 0.18 7.96 -1.01
C ASP A 69 -0.17 6.93 -2.10
N ALA A 70 0.11 5.64 -1.86
CA ALA A 70 -0.19 4.56 -2.78
C ALA A 70 -1.70 4.36 -3.04
N LEU A 71 -2.57 4.73 -2.08
CA LEU A 71 -4.03 4.67 -2.24
C LEU A 71 -4.63 5.91 -2.91
N THR A 72 -3.87 6.99 -3.07
CA THR A 72 -4.34 8.26 -3.68
C THR A 72 -4.83 8.10 -5.13
N PRO A 73 -4.18 7.29 -6.01
CA PRO A 73 -4.64 7.05 -7.38
C PRO A 73 -6.06 6.50 -7.50
N MET A 74 -6.56 5.75 -6.50
CA MET A 74 -7.92 5.22 -6.53
C MET A 74 -9.00 6.32 -6.50
N GLY A 75 -8.67 7.52 -6.03
CA GLY A 75 -9.58 8.66 -6.03
C GLY A 75 -9.64 9.43 -7.34
N HIS A 76 -8.74 9.20 -8.31
CA HIS A 76 -8.66 10.03 -9.53
C HIS A 76 -9.92 10.00 -10.40
N ARG A 77 -10.70 8.92 -10.34
CA ARG A 77 -11.99 8.79 -11.04
C ARG A 77 -13.21 8.96 -10.12
N ASP A 78 -13.01 9.35 -8.86
CA ASP A 78 -14.10 9.59 -7.91
C ASP A 78 -14.66 11.01 -8.15
N PRO A 79 -15.96 11.19 -8.44
CA PRO A 79 -16.60 12.50 -8.55
C PRO A 79 -16.30 13.42 -7.37
N ARG A 80 -16.07 12.87 -6.16
CA ARG A 80 -15.69 13.64 -4.98
C ARG A 80 -14.30 14.26 -5.08
N ARG A 81 -13.34 13.60 -5.74
CA ARG A 81 -12.01 14.16 -5.95
C ARG A 81 -12.05 15.25 -7.02
N MET A 82 -12.81 15.06 -8.09
CA MET A 82 -13.02 16.12 -9.09
C MET A 82 -13.61 17.37 -8.43
N ALA A 83 -14.63 17.22 -7.58
CA ALA A 83 -15.20 18.32 -6.81
C ALA A 83 -14.18 18.97 -5.83
N LEU A 84 -13.27 18.17 -5.25
CA LEU A 84 -12.19 18.68 -4.41
C LEU A 84 -11.16 19.48 -5.22
N VAL A 85 -10.78 19.01 -6.41
CA VAL A 85 -9.86 19.70 -7.32
C VAL A 85 -10.42 21.06 -7.69
N GLU A 86 -11.68 21.13 -8.11
CA GLU A 86 -12.33 22.40 -8.46
C GLU A 86 -12.38 23.35 -7.25
N ARG A 87 -12.74 22.85 -6.07
CA ARG A 87 -12.74 23.66 -4.85
C ARG A 87 -11.35 24.20 -4.50
N VAL A 88 -10.31 23.38 -4.57
CA VAL A 88 -8.92 23.81 -4.30
C VAL A 88 -8.48 24.87 -5.31
N ARG A 89 -8.82 24.69 -6.59
CA ARG A 89 -8.50 25.65 -7.64
C ARG A 89 -9.18 26.99 -7.41
N GLU A 90 -10.45 26.99 -7.02
CA GLU A 90 -11.16 28.22 -6.65
C GLU A 90 -10.55 28.92 -5.44
N GLU A 91 -10.17 28.16 -4.41
CA GLU A 91 -9.53 28.72 -3.20
C GLU A 91 -8.16 29.34 -3.52
N LEU A 92 -7.33 28.68 -4.33
CA LEU A 92 -6.04 29.22 -4.76
C LEU A 92 -6.21 30.47 -5.64
N ARG A 93 -7.22 30.49 -6.51
CA ARG A 93 -7.58 31.67 -7.31
C ARG A 93 -8.01 32.83 -6.42
N LYS A 94 -8.92 32.60 -5.46
CA LYS A 94 -9.39 33.62 -4.52
C LYS A 94 -8.26 34.17 -3.63
N ALA A 95 -7.28 33.33 -3.31
CA ALA A 95 -6.10 33.73 -2.54
C ALA A 95 -5.01 34.43 -3.37
N GLY A 96 -5.20 34.61 -4.69
CA GLY A 96 -4.19 35.21 -5.57
C GLY A 96 -2.90 34.41 -5.69
N LYS A 97 -2.95 33.09 -5.42
CA LYS A 97 -1.78 32.20 -5.40
C LYS A 97 -1.50 31.50 -6.74
N LEU A 98 -2.37 31.70 -7.72
CA LEU A 98 -2.19 31.18 -9.08
C LEU A 98 -1.34 32.18 -9.87
N SER A 99 -0.29 31.66 -10.50
CA SER A 99 0.71 32.41 -11.25
C SER A 99 0.24 32.77 -12.67
N GLY A 100 -0.80 32.10 -13.18
CA GLY A 100 -1.26 32.23 -14.56
C GLY A 100 -0.56 31.29 -15.54
N ASP A 101 0.53 30.63 -15.13
CA ASP A 101 1.10 29.50 -15.87
C ASP A 101 0.26 28.26 -15.59
N MET A 102 -0.45 27.80 -16.62
CA MET A 102 -1.33 26.64 -16.56
C MET A 102 -0.62 25.37 -16.03
N ALA A 103 0.66 25.16 -16.34
CA ALA A 103 1.38 23.97 -15.90
C ALA A 103 1.80 24.06 -14.42
N ALA A 104 2.34 25.20 -14.00
CA ALA A 104 2.72 25.44 -12.61
C ALA A 104 1.48 25.48 -11.68
N ASP A 105 0.40 26.11 -12.14
CA ASP A 105 -0.85 26.22 -11.40
C ASP A 105 -1.53 24.86 -11.22
N ASP A 106 -1.52 24.00 -12.24
CA ASP A 106 -2.02 22.63 -12.11
C ASP A 106 -1.16 21.80 -11.16
N ALA A 107 0.18 21.93 -11.21
CA ALA A 107 1.06 21.25 -10.27
C ALA A 107 0.76 21.66 -8.82
N GLN A 108 0.60 22.96 -8.57
CA GLN A 108 0.25 23.50 -7.26
C GLN A 108 -1.12 23.01 -6.77
N VAL A 109 -2.14 23.03 -7.63
CA VAL A 109 -3.48 22.49 -7.32
C VAL A 109 -3.39 21.02 -6.97
N GLN A 110 -2.64 20.22 -7.75
CA GLN A 110 -2.50 18.79 -7.48
C GLN A 110 -1.77 18.52 -6.18
N ASP A 111 -0.77 19.32 -5.81
CA ASP A 111 -0.05 19.16 -4.54
C ASP A 111 -0.93 19.51 -3.33
N ASP A 112 -1.72 20.57 -3.40
CA ASP A 112 -2.70 20.92 -2.36
C ASP A 112 -3.81 19.85 -2.24
N VAL A 113 -4.31 19.34 -3.37
CA VAL A 113 -5.28 18.22 -3.39
C VAL A 113 -4.64 16.98 -2.77
N ARG A 114 -3.40 16.64 -3.11
CA ARG A 114 -2.67 15.52 -2.49
C ARG A 114 -2.53 15.73 -0.99
N ALA A 115 -2.19 16.93 -0.51
CA ALA A 115 -2.07 17.22 0.91
C ALA A 115 -3.40 17.00 1.66
N ARG A 116 -4.52 17.48 1.10
CA ARG A 116 -5.86 17.29 1.68
C ARG A 116 -6.34 15.85 1.63
N VAL A 117 -6.03 15.14 0.54
CA VAL A 117 -6.32 13.70 0.41
C VAL A 117 -5.47 12.90 1.40
N ARG A 118 -4.20 13.23 1.60
CA ARG A 118 -3.34 12.62 2.64
C ARG A 118 -3.91 12.83 4.04
N ALA A 119 -4.37 14.04 4.35
CA ALA A 119 -4.98 14.35 5.65
C ALA A 119 -6.23 13.49 5.90
N SER A 120 -7.12 13.36 4.90
CA SER A 120 -8.30 12.49 4.97
C SER A 120 -7.96 11.00 4.88
N GLY A 121 -6.87 10.67 4.19
CA GLY A 121 -6.35 9.33 3.95
C GLY A 121 -5.97 8.63 5.24
N LYS A 122 -5.39 9.35 6.21
CA LYS A 122 -5.05 8.81 7.53
C LYS A 122 -6.27 8.29 8.29
N THR A 123 -7.38 9.02 8.27
CA THR A 123 -8.64 8.60 8.91
C THR A 123 -9.28 7.41 8.18
N ASN A 124 -9.30 7.44 6.85
CA ASN A 124 -9.82 6.34 6.03
C ASN A 124 -9.00 5.06 6.22
N LEU A 125 -7.66 5.17 6.20
CA LEU A 125 -6.74 4.08 6.47
C LEU A 125 -6.96 3.50 7.86
N SER A 126 -7.11 4.35 8.88
CA SER A 126 -7.36 3.89 10.26
C SER A 126 -8.68 3.15 10.39
N ARG A 127 -9.74 3.64 9.74
CA ARG A 127 -11.06 2.98 9.70
C ARG A 127 -10.98 1.62 9.01
N ALA A 128 -10.47 1.59 7.77
CA ALA A 128 -10.33 0.36 7.00
C ALA A 128 -9.46 -0.68 7.70
N ALA A 129 -8.31 -0.26 8.26
CA ALA A 129 -7.46 -1.14 9.05
C ALA A 129 -8.18 -1.69 10.29
N SER A 130 -9.09 -0.92 10.90
CA SER A 130 -9.86 -1.38 12.06
C SER A 130 -10.94 -2.40 11.65
N GLU A 131 -11.60 -2.21 10.51
CA GLU A 131 -12.53 -3.21 9.94
C GLU A 131 -11.80 -4.52 9.61
N LEU A 132 -10.62 -4.42 8.96
CA LEU A 132 -9.78 -5.57 8.62
C LEU A 132 -9.26 -6.32 9.86
N VAL A 133 -8.92 -5.60 10.93
CA VAL A 133 -8.53 -6.21 12.21
C VAL A 133 -9.70 -6.96 12.84
N LYS A 134 -10.90 -6.37 12.85
CA LYS A 134 -12.12 -7.03 13.33
C LYS A 134 -12.47 -8.28 12.51
N ALA A 135 -12.22 -8.24 11.20
CA ALA A 135 -12.43 -9.36 10.30
C ALA A 135 -11.37 -10.47 10.41
N GLY A 136 -10.33 -10.30 11.25
CA GLY A 136 -9.24 -11.28 11.39
C GLY A 136 -8.30 -11.36 10.19
N LEU A 137 -8.36 -10.39 9.27
CA LEU A 137 -7.53 -10.32 8.06
C LEU A 137 -6.24 -9.54 8.27
N LEU A 138 -6.16 -8.77 9.36
CA LEU A 138 -5.02 -7.93 9.67
C LEU A 138 -4.75 -7.92 11.18
N LYS A 139 -3.47 -8.01 11.58
CA LYS A 139 -3.02 -7.67 12.93
C LYS A 139 -2.26 -6.36 12.88
N ARG A 140 -2.51 -5.47 13.86
CA ARG A 140 -1.83 -4.18 13.98
C ARG A 140 -1.05 -4.13 15.29
N HIS A 141 0.23 -3.83 15.19
CA HIS A 141 1.04 -3.46 16.35
C HIS A 141 1.83 -2.18 16.05
N TYR A 142 2.54 -1.67 17.05
CA TYR A 142 3.22 -0.38 16.99
C TYR A 142 4.65 -0.54 17.48
N GLN A 143 5.62 -0.07 16.70
CA GLN A 143 7.05 -0.10 17.01
C GLN A 143 7.60 1.34 17.10
N GLY A 144 8.58 1.60 17.97
CA GLY A 144 9.22 2.91 18.15
C GLY A 144 9.21 3.41 19.60
N PHE A 145 9.89 4.54 19.83
CA PHE A 145 10.20 5.05 21.18
C PHE A 145 8.99 5.73 21.84
N ARG A 146 8.66 5.32 23.07
CA ARG A 146 7.63 5.95 23.92
C ARG A 146 8.28 7.05 24.75
N VAL A 147 7.74 8.27 24.68
CA VAL A 147 7.71 9.16 25.84
C VAL A 147 6.24 9.46 26.10
N ASP A 148 5.82 9.21 27.33
CA ASP A 148 4.47 9.18 27.91
C ASP A 148 3.34 9.87 27.13
N HIS A 149 2.30 9.12 26.74
CA HIS A 149 0.98 9.74 26.56
C HIS A 149 -0.21 8.77 26.59
N LEU A 150 -1.29 9.24 27.23
CA LEU A 150 -2.58 8.55 27.34
C LEU A 150 -3.40 8.53 26.03
N ASN A 151 -3.15 9.39 25.04
CA ASN A 151 -3.71 9.35 23.67
C ASN A 151 -3.23 10.57 22.85
N ARG A 152 -2.00 10.55 22.30
CA ARG A 152 -1.52 11.28 21.10
C ARG A 152 0.02 11.18 21.03
N GLY A 153 0.56 10.73 19.91
CA GLY A 153 1.92 11.16 19.50
C GLY A 153 3.14 10.46 20.11
N ALA A 154 3.04 9.22 20.61
CA ALA A 154 4.23 8.49 21.09
C ALA A 154 5.21 8.04 19.96
N GLN A 155 5.27 8.78 18.84
CA GLN A 155 6.02 8.53 17.60
C GLN A 155 6.04 7.07 17.09
N ARG A 156 5.08 6.25 17.53
CA ARG A 156 5.08 4.84 17.16
C ARG A 156 4.57 4.69 15.75
N GLN A 157 5.32 3.91 15.01
CA GLN A 157 5.01 3.56 13.65
C GLN A 157 4.21 2.27 13.63
N ALA A 158 3.17 2.24 12.80
CA ALA A 158 2.33 1.06 12.70
C ALA A 158 3.06 -0.02 11.89
N VAL A 159 2.95 -1.24 12.39
CA VAL A 159 3.35 -2.46 11.69
C VAL A 159 2.08 -3.28 11.49
N TYR A 160 1.86 -3.72 10.26
CA TYR A 160 0.72 -4.52 9.87
C TYR A 160 1.17 -5.94 9.57
N THR A 161 0.41 -6.94 10.01
CA THR A 161 0.68 -8.33 9.69
C THR A 161 -0.56 -8.92 9.05
N LEU A 162 -0.42 -9.44 7.83
CA LEU A 162 -1.52 -10.11 7.14
C LEU A 162 -1.84 -11.43 7.83
N THR A 163 -3.12 -11.71 8.06
CA THR A 163 -3.60 -12.91 8.75
C THR A 163 -4.78 -13.54 8.04
N GLY A 164 -5.16 -14.75 8.44
CA GLY A 164 -6.31 -15.46 7.85
C GLY A 164 -6.19 -15.59 6.32
N ARG A 165 -7.30 -15.35 5.61
CA ARG A 165 -7.34 -15.42 4.14
C ARG A 165 -6.43 -14.40 3.45
N ALA A 166 -6.12 -13.27 4.10
CA ALA A 166 -5.24 -12.26 3.52
C ALA A 166 -3.78 -12.75 3.40
N ARG A 167 -3.39 -13.83 4.09
CA ARG A 167 -2.08 -14.47 3.90
C ARG A 167 -1.88 -14.99 2.48
N ALA A 168 -2.95 -15.33 1.75
CA ALA A 168 -2.88 -15.76 0.36
C ALA A 168 -2.28 -14.68 -0.57
N LEU A 169 -2.28 -13.40 -0.14
CA LEU A 169 -1.68 -12.31 -0.89
C LEU A 169 -0.16 -12.24 -0.74
N VAL A 170 0.40 -12.81 0.33
CA VAL A 170 1.85 -12.90 0.52
C VAL A 170 2.33 -14.12 -0.24
N GLY A 171 2.86 -13.91 -1.45
CA GLY A 171 3.38 -15.00 -2.28
C GLY A 171 4.31 -15.92 -1.49
N ALA A 172 4.26 -17.22 -1.77
CA ALA A 172 5.15 -18.20 -1.13
C ALA A 172 6.61 -17.72 -1.24
N PRO A 173 7.44 -17.90 -0.20
CA PRO A 173 8.86 -17.59 -0.32
C PRO A 173 9.41 -18.32 -1.55
N PRO A 174 10.33 -17.71 -2.32
CA PRO A 174 11.00 -18.46 -3.37
C PRO A 174 11.57 -19.71 -2.70
N ALA A 175 11.11 -20.89 -3.12
CA ALA A 175 11.79 -22.12 -2.78
C ALA A 175 13.26 -21.85 -3.12
N ALA A 176 14.13 -21.85 -2.09
CA ALA A 176 15.55 -21.72 -2.30
C ALA A 176 15.89 -22.68 -3.43
N GLN A 177 16.35 -22.14 -4.57
CA GLN A 177 16.78 -22.97 -5.67
C GLN A 177 17.87 -23.85 -5.10
N ARG A 178 17.52 -25.11 -4.80
CA ARG A 178 18.49 -26.15 -4.48
C ARG A 178 19.51 -26.06 -5.61
N PRO A 179 20.81 -25.83 -5.32
CA PRO A 179 21.79 -25.71 -6.39
C PRO A 179 21.65 -26.95 -7.26
N ALA A 180 21.33 -26.72 -8.53
CA ALA A 180 21.17 -27.80 -9.49
C ALA A 180 22.46 -28.63 -9.44
N ALA A 181 22.33 -29.94 -9.21
CA ALA A 181 23.46 -30.84 -9.33
C ALA A 181 24.13 -30.59 -10.68
N PRO A 182 25.47 -30.54 -10.74
CA PRO A 182 26.17 -30.28 -11.99
C PRO A 182 25.73 -31.29 -13.04
N ARG A 183 25.16 -30.81 -14.15
CA ARG A 183 24.84 -31.64 -15.31
C ARG A 183 26.14 -32.26 -15.83
N PRO A 184 26.20 -33.58 -16.09
CA PRO A 184 27.34 -34.16 -16.78
C PRO A 184 27.47 -33.49 -18.14
N ARG A 185 28.68 -33.01 -18.46
CA ARG A 185 29.00 -32.43 -19.76
C ARG A 185 28.98 -33.55 -20.79
N GLN A 186 28.18 -33.38 -21.84
CA GLN A 186 28.19 -34.23 -23.02
C GLN A 186 29.56 -34.06 -23.70
N GLY A 187 30.45 -35.04 -23.55
CA GLY A 187 31.83 -34.99 -24.07
C GLY A 187 32.74 -36.17 -23.71
N ASP A 188 32.50 -36.89 -22.61
CA ASP A 188 33.42 -37.95 -22.14
C ASP A 188 33.14 -39.36 -22.72
N LEU A 189 32.69 -39.46 -23.98
CA LEU A 189 32.41 -40.76 -24.62
C LEU A 189 33.34 -41.16 -25.77
N PHE A 190 34.46 -40.47 -25.96
CA PHE A 190 35.48 -40.89 -26.94
C PHE A 190 36.89 -40.68 -26.39
N ALA A 191 37.28 -41.51 -25.43
CA ALA A 191 38.68 -41.82 -25.14
C ALA A 191 38.77 -43.26 -24.65
N SER A 192 38.85 -44.19 -25.60
CA SER A 192 39.40 -45.54 -25.42
C SER A 192 40.06 -45.93 -26.74
#